data_AF-A0A4Y6PXB2-F1
#
_entry.id   AF-A0A4Y6PXB2-F1
#
_cell.length_a   1.000
_cell.length_b   1.000
_cell.length_c   1.000
_cell.angle_alpha   90.00
_cell.angle_beta   90.00
_cell.angle_gamma   90.00
#
_symmetry.space_group_name_H-M   'P 1'
#
loop_
_entity.id
_entity.type
_entity.pdbx_description
1 polymer ?
#
loop_
_entity_poly.entity_id
_entity_poly.type
_entity_poly.pdbx_seq_one_letter_code
_entity_poly.pdbx_strand_id
1 'polypeptide(L)'
;MEEAPKNTSDATPDAHRGFVREMNRGFATVYGYGGAAVLAVTAAVVGVAATFDALGSPLTWIGAVVAFLLGLFVLRIFVSRKAHRMLDRMRQYCEVNEVTVDELRARYTGEGLYPYFESIFEVVERRQKLRNQQGSE
;
A
#
# COMPACT_ATOMS: atom_id res chain seq x y z
N MET A 1 14.43 14.91 -41.12
CA MET A 1 13.73 14.15 -40.07
C MET A 1 13.29 15.18 -39.05
N GLU A 2 12.06 15.66 -39.22
CA GLU A 2 11.42 16.66 -38.35
C GLU A 2 11.00 15.95 -37.07
N GLU A 3 11.49 16.40 -35.92
CA GLU A 3 11.04 15.93 -34.61
C GLU A 3 9.57 16.29 -34.45
N ALA A 4 8.73 15.29 -34.20
CA ALA A 4 7.32 15.49 -33.91
C ALA A 4 7.17 16.39 -32.67
N PRO A 5 6.26 17.39 -32.69
CA PRO A 5 6.01 18.22 -31.52
C PRO A 5 5.51 17.34 -30.38
N LYS A 6 6.32 17.23 -29.33
CA LYS A 6 5.96 16.65 -28.04
C LYS A 6 4.80 17.49 -27.51
N ASN A 7 3.58 16.96 -27.59
CA ASN A 7 2.40 17.57 -27.02
C ASN A 7 2.59 17.59 -25.49
N THR A 8 3.24 18.65 -25.01
CA THR A 8 3.27 19.01 -23.61
C THR A 8 1.84 19.41 -23.29
N SER A 9 1.08 18.47 -22.72
CA SER A 9 -0.16 18.84 -22.09
C SER A 9 0.18 19.92 -21.06
N ASP A 10 -0.32 21.13 -21.30
CA ASP A 10 -0.28 22.27 -20.37
C ASP A 10 -1.14 22.01 -19.12
N ALA A 11 -1.23 20.75 -18.68
CA ALA A 11 -1.61 20.42 -17.33
C ALA A 11 -0.40 20.76 -16.45
N THR A 12 -0.37 22.00 -15.96
CA THR A 12 0.60 22.46 -14.96
C THR A 12 0.97 21.34 -13.97
N PRO A 13 2.25 21.13 -13.62
CA PRO A 13 2.69 20.06 -12.72
C PRO A 13 1.87 19.96 -11.43
N ASP A 14 1.33 21.06 -10.93
CA ASP A 14 0.46 21.12 -9.75
C ASP A 14 -0.91 20.46 -9.92
N ALA A 15 -1.42 20.32 -11.16
CA ALA A 15 -2.75 19.76 -11.44
C ALA A 15 -2.89 18.30 -10.98
N HIS A 16 -1.81 17.53 -11.04
CA HIS A 16 -1.79 16.11 -10.64
C HIS A 16 -1.37 15.90 -9.18
N ARG A 17 -0.76 16.91 -8.56
CA ARG A 17 -0.23 16.86 -7.19
C ARG A 17 -1.34 16.63 -6.16
N GLY A 18 -2.53 17.18 -6.39
CA GLY A 18 -3.71 16.97 -5.56
C GLY A 18 -4.12 15.49 -5.51
N PHE A 19 -4.18 14.85 -6.68
CA PHE A 19 -4.52 13.42 -6.81
C PHE A 19 -3.48 12.51 -6.15
N VAL A 20 -2.18 12.75 -6.42
CA VAL A 20 -1.09 11.98 -5.80
C VAL A 20 -1.08 12.13 -4.27
N ARG A 21 -1.33 13.34 -3.76
CA ARG A 21 -1.45 13.59 -2.33
C ARG A 21 -2.64 12.86 -1.70
N GLU A 22 -3.77 12.81 -2.39
CA GLU A 22 -4.95 12.06 -1.94
C GLU A 22 -4.66 10.56 -1.89
N MET A 23 -4.02 10.01 -2.92
CA MET A 23 -3.58 8.61 -2.92
C MET A 23 -2.61 8.31 -1.77
N ASN A 24 -1.59 9.15 -1.58
CA ASN A 24 -0.61 9.00 -0.51
C ASN A 24 -1.28 9.03 0.87
N ARG A 25 -2.19 9.98 1.13
CA ARG A 25 -2.98 10.01 2.37
C ARG A 25 -3.85 8.77 2.52
N GLY A 26 -4.53 8.36 1.45
CA GLY A 26 -5.41 7.19 1.47
C GLY A 26 -4.67 5.89 1.80
N PHE A 27 -3.40 5.78 1.41
CA PHE A 27 -2.55 4.62 1.70
C PHE A 27 -1.86 4.74 3.08
N ALA A 28 -1.42 5.94 3.47
CA ALA A 28 -0.90 6.21 4.81
C ALA A 28 -1.92 5.87 5.91
N THR A 29 -3.19 6.26 5.71
CA THR A 29 -4.31 5.89 6.59
C THR A 29 -4.42 4.36 6.75
N VAL A 30 -4.23 3.59 5.69
CA VAL A 30 -4.36 2.12 5.76
C VAL A 30 -3.24 1.51 6.57
N TYR A 31 -2.00 1.97 6.36
CA TYR A 31 -0.88 1.50 7.17
C TYR A 31 -1.00 1.94 8.63
N GLY A 32 -1.42 3.19 8.87
CA GLY A 32 -1.63 3.72 10.21
C GLY A 32 -2.73 2.97 10.98
N TYR A 33 -3.96 3.01 10.47
CA TYR A 33 -5.10 2.35 11.13
C TYR A 33 -4.97 0.82 11.10
N GLY A 34 -4.41 0.25 10.03
CA GLY A 34 -4.19 -1.19 9.92
C GLY A 34 -3.19 -1.70 10.94
N GLY A 35 -2.04 -1.03 11.07
CA GLY A 35 -1.05 -1.36 12.11
C GLY A 35 -1.60 -1.16 13.52
N ALA A 36 -2.31 -0.06 13.76
CA ALA A 36 -2.96 0.20 15.05
C ALA A 36 -4.01 -0.87 15.41
N ALA A 37 -4.80 -1.34 14.44
CA ALA A 37 -5.77 -2.40 14.66
C ALA A 37 -5.11 -3.73 15.04
N VAL A 38 -4.00 -4.10 14.38
CA VAL A 38 -3.23 -5.31 14.74
C VAL A 38 -2.70 -5.19 16.17
N LEU A 39 -2.11 -4.03 16.53
CA LEU A 39 -1.62 -3.79 17.88
C LEU A 39 -2.75 -3.82 18.92
N ALA A 40 -3.92 -3.26 18.61
CA ALA A 40 -5.07 -3.29 19.50
C ALA A 40 -5.57 -4.71 19.75
N VAL A 41 -5.61 -5.56 18.72
CA VAL A 41 -5.98 -6.98 18.87
C VAL A 41 -4.95 -7.73 19.71
N THR A 42 -3.65 -7.54 19.45
CA THR A 42 -2.59 -8.17 20.25
C THR A 42 -2.65 -7.70 21.72
N ALA A 43 -2.84 -6.40 21.95
CA ALA A 43 -2.99 -5.85 23.29
C ALA A 43 -4.25 -6.39 24.00
N ALA A 44 -5.36 -6.60 23.27
CA ALA A 44 -6.56 -7.21 23.82
C ALA A 44 -6.31 -8.66 24.26
N VAL A 45 -5.58 -9.46 23.48
CA VAL A 45 -5.20 -10.83 23.87
C VAL A 45 -4.39 -10.84 25.16
N VAL A 46 -3.39 -9.95 25.27
CA VAL A 46 -2.57 -9.81 26.48
C VAL A 46 -3.41 -9.31 27.67
N GLY A 47 -4.29 -8.35 27.43
CA GLY A 47 -5.19 -7.79 28.44
C GLY A 47 -6.16 -8.84 29.00
N VAL A 48 -6.74 -9.67 28.13
CA VAL A 48 -7.57 -10.81 28.56
C VAL A 48 -6.74 -11.78 29.40
N ALA A 49 -5.53 -12.14 28.98
CA ALA A 49 -4.68 -13.03 29.77
C ALA A 49 -4.30 -12.46 31.14
N ALA A 50 -4.12 -11.14 31.25
CA ALA A 50 -3.89 -10.46 32.52
C ALA A 50 -5.07 -10.62 33.49
N THR A 51 -6.32 -10.60 32.99
CA THR A 51 -7.50 -10.78 33.86
C THR A 51 -7.62 -12.17 34.48
N PHE A 52 -6.97 -13.18 33.89
CA PHE A 52 -6.96 -14.56 34.38
C PHE A 52 -5.64 -14.97 35.06
N ASP A 53 -4.76 -14.01 35.37
CA ASP A 53 -3.41 -14.24 35.92
C ASP A 53 -2.57 -15.25 35.09
N ALA A 54 -2.84 -15.33 33.78
CA ALA A 54 -2.23 -16.29 32.87
C ALA A 54 -0.96 -15.75 32.18
N LEU A 55 -0.42 -14.61 32.63
CA LEU A 55 0.72 -13.94 31.99
C LEU A 55 2.02 -14.76 32.09
N GLY A 56 2.17 -15.57 33.14
CA GLY A 56 3.30 -16.49 33.29
C GLY A 56 3.22 -17.71 32.36
N SER A 57 2.07 -17.97 31.73
CA SER A 57 1.88 -19.12 30.87
C SER A 57 2.52 -18.91 29.48
N PRO A 58 3.33 -19.87 28.98
CA PRO A 58 3.85 -19.83 27.61
C PRO A 58 2.74 -19.75 26.55
N LEU A 59 1.58 -20.34 26.82
CA LEU A 59 0.44 -20.37 25.90
C LEU A 59 -0.10 -18.96 25.59
N THR A 60 -0.09 -18.07 26.58
CA THR A 60 -0.51 -16.67 26.42
C THR A 60 0.34 -15.95 25.38
N TRP A 61 1.66 -16.11 25.47
CA TRP A 61 2.61 -15.47 24.56
C TRP A 61 2.55 -16.07 23.16
N ILE A 62 2.40 -17.39 23.06
CA ILE A 62 2.16 -18.06 21.78
C ILE A 62 0.87 -17.51 21.14
N GLY A 63 -0.21 -17.40 21.91
CA GLY A 63 -1.48 -16.83 21.43
C GLY A 63 -1.33 -15.38 20.95
N ALA A 64 -0.62 -14.53 21.69
CA ALA A 64 -0.36 -13.15 21.32
C ALA A 64 0.45 -13.04 20.03
N VAL A 65 1.50 -13.84 19.87
CA VAL A 65 2.33 -13.90 18.66
C VAL A 65 1.51 -14.39 17.47
N VAL A 66 0.73 -15.46 17.64
CA VAL A 66 -0.15 -15.99 16.59
C VAL A 66 -1.19 -14.94 16.17
N ALA A 67 -1.84 -14.28 17.13
CA ALA A 67 -2.79 -13.20 16.83
C ALA A 67 -2.13 -12.04 16.09
N PHE A 68 -0.92 -11.64 16.48
CA PHE A 68 -0.14 -10.62 15.79
C PHE A 68 0.18 -11.01 14.35
N LEU A 69 0.70 -12.22 14.13
CA LEU A 69 1.04 -12.73 12.81
C LEU A 69 -0.20 -12.87 11.90
N LEU A 70 -1.32 -13.37 12.43
CA LEU A 70 -2.59 -13.43 11.71
C LEU A 70 -3.10 -12.02 11.36
N GLY A 71 -3.00 -11.07 12.28
CA GLY A 71 -3.33 -9.67 12.04
C GLY A 71 -2.50 -9.07 10.89
N LEU A 72 -1.18 -9.28 10.91
CA LEU A 72 -0.29 -8.85 9.82
C LEU A 72 -0.62 -9.53 8.49
N PHE A 73 -0.98 -10.82 8.50
CA PHE A 73 -1.36 -11.55 7.30
C PHE A 73 -2.65 -10.99 6.67
N VAL A 74 -3.68 -10.75 7.48
CA VAL A 74 -4.94 -10.14 7.03
C VAL A 74 -4.67 -8.71 6.52
N LEU A 75 -3.87 -7.94 7.25
CA LEU A 75 -3.48 -6.59 6.85
C LEU A 75 -2.77 -6.60 5.49
N ARG A 76 -1.84 -7.53 5.26
CA ARG A 76 -1.15 -7.71 3.98
C ARG A 76 -2.13 -7.96 2.83
N ILE A 77 -3.13 -8.82 3.03
CA ILE A 77 -4.17 -9.08 2.01
C ILE A 77 -4.96 -7.80 1.73
N PHE A 78 -5.35 -7.08 2.79
CA PHE A 78 -6.14 -5.86 2.66
C PHE A 78 -5.38 -4.75 1.93
N VAL A 79 -4.13 -4.49 2.32
CA VAL A 79 -3.22 -3.55 1.65
C VAL A 79 -3.06 -3.92 0.18
N SER A 80 -2.83 -5.20 -0.13
CA SER A 80 -2.69 -5.66 -1.52
C SER A 80 -3.95 -5.41 -2.35
N ARG A 81 -5.14 -5.71 -1.80
CA ARG A 81 -6.41 -5.44 -2.48
C ARG A 81 -6.63 -3.94 -2.69
N LYS A 82 -6.30 -3.12 -1.71
CA LYS A 82 -6.47 -1.66 -1.81
C LYS A 82 -5.47 -1.04 -2.79
N ALA A 83 -4.23 -1.52 -2.83
CA ALA A 83 -3.22 -1.12 -3.81
C ALA A 83 -3.72 -1.33 -5.25
N HIS A 84 -4.30 -2.50 -5.54
CA HIS A 84 -4.89 -2.75 -6.86
C HIS A 84 -6.02 -1.79 -7.21
N ARG A 85 -7.00 -1.58 -6.32
CA ARG A 85 -8.09 -0.62 -6.59
C ARG A 85 -7.57 0.80 -6.82
N MET A 86 -6.51 1.18 -6.12
CA MET A 86 -5.87 2.50 -6.28
C MET A 86 -5.12 2.62 -7.61
N LEU A 87 -4.43 1.55 -8.05
CA LEU A 87 -3.84 1.51 -9.37
C LEU A 87 -4.89 1.55 -10.48
N ASP A 88 -6.01 0.87 -10.33
CA ASP A 88 -7.09 0.90 -11.33
C ASP A 88 -7.65 2.33 -11.47
N ARG A 89 -7.88 3.03 -10.35
CA ARG A 89 -8.27 4.46 -10.37
C ARG A 89 -7.20 5.33 -11.02
N MET A 90 -5.93 5.07 -10.72
CA MET A 90 -4.82 5.83 -11.29
C MET A 90 -4.69 5.60 -12.80
N ARG A 91 -4.87 4.37 -13.28
CA ARG A 91 -4.90 4.04 -14.72
C ARG A 91 -6.04 4.77 -15.42
N GLN A 92 -7.24 4.74 -14.84
CA GLN A 92 -8.39 5.46 -15.38
C GLN A 92 -8.13 6.98 -15.43
N TYR A 93 -7.51 7.55 -14.39
CA TYR A 93 -7.12 8.97 -14.38
C TYR A 93 -6.06 9.28 -15.46
N CYS A 94 -5.07 8.41 -15.61
CA CYS A 94 -4.01 8.51 -16.62
C CYS A 94 -4.58 8.47 -18.05
N GLU A 95 -5.53 7.57 -18.31
CA GLU A 95 -6.21 7.43 -19.60
C GLU A 95 -7.00 8.69 -19.98
N VAL A 96 -7.72 9.29 -19.02
CA VAL A 96 -8.50 10.51 -19.25
C VAL A 96 -7.62 11.75 -19.49
N ASN A 97 -6.40 11.77 -18.94
CA ASN A 97 -5.51 12.93 -19.02
C ASN A 97 -4.34 12.73 -20.00
N GLU A 98 -4.34 11.64 -20.77
CA GLU A 98 -3.27 11.28 -21.73
C GLU A 98 -1.86 11.20 -21.10
N VAL A 99 -1.77 10.90 -19.81
CA VAL A 99 -0.50 10.76 -19.07
C VAL A 99 -0.22 9.29 -18.82
N THR A 100 1.03 8.84 -18.91
CA THR A 100 1.37 7.46 -18.56
C THR A 100 1.59 7.28 -17.06
N VAL A 101 1.22 6.11 -16.55
CA VAL A 101 1.43 5.71 -15.15
C VAL A 101 2.91 5.80 -14.76
N ASP A 102 3.81 5.40 -15.66
CA ASP A 102 5.26 5.39 -15.40
C ASP A 102 5.86 6.80 -15.38
N GLU A 103 5.38 7.71 -16.23
CA GLU A 103 5.77 9.12 -16.19
C GLU A 103 5.32 9.79 -14.89
N LEU A 104 4.08 9.51 -14.45
CA LEU A 104 3.57 9.99 -13.16
C LEU A 104 4.39 9.42 -11.99
N ARG A 105 4.72 8.11 -12.04
CA ARG A 105 5.57 7.46 -11.03
C ARG A 105 6.93 8.13 -10.96
N ALA A 106 7.66 8.20 -12.08
CA ALA A 106 9.02 8.73 -12.12
C ALA A 106 9.09 10.17 -11.59
N ARG A 107 8.10 11.00 -11.94
CA ARG A 107 8.04 12.41 -11.52
C ARG A 107 7.81 12.59 -10.01
N TYR A 108 6.94 11.79 -9.40
CA TYR A 108 6.56 12.00 -7.99
C TYR A 108 7.29 11.10 -6.98
N THR A 109 7.94 10.03 -7.44
CA THR A 109 8.80 9.18 -6.58
C THR A 109 10.25 9.67 -6.52
N GLY A 110 10.76 10.28 -7.60
CA GLY A 110 12.15 10.77 -7.65
C GLY A 110 12.51 11.85 -6.63
N GLU A 111 11.52 12.59 -6.11
CA GLU A 111 11.72 13.65 -5.11
C GLU A 111 11.47 13.20 -3.66
N GLY A 112 11.12 11.92 -3.42
CA GLY A 112 10.85 11.39 -2.08
C GLY A 112 9.63 11.99 -1.36
N LEU A 113 8.85 12.83 -2.04
CA LEU A 113 7.71 13.57 -1.47
C LEU A 113 6.53 12.67 -1.06
N TYR A 114 6.41 11.47 -1.64
CA TYR A 114 5.26 10.59 -1.47
C TYR A 114 5.68 9.12 -1.23
N PRO A 115 6.23 8.80 -0.05
CA PRO A 115 6.77 7.47 0.25
C PRO A 115 5.71 6.36 0.19
N TYR A 116 4.44 6.65 0.53
CA TYR A 116 3.38 5.65 0.44
C TYR A 116 2.88 5.44 -0.99
N PHE A 117 3.04 6.43 -1.86
CA PHE A 117 2.70 6.30 -3.28
C PHE A 117 3.63 5.30 -3.98
N GLU A 118 4.93 5.35 -3.70
CA GLU A 118 5.90 4.37 -4.21
C GLU A 118 5.56 2.94 -3.80
N SER A 119 5.19 2.75 -2.52
CA SER A 119 4.86 1.43 -1.97
C SER A 119 3.68 0.74 -2.68
N ILE A 120 2.79 1.48 -3.34
CA ILE A 120 1.69 0.90 -4.14
C ILE A 120 2.25 0.10 -5.32
N PHE A 121 3.27 0.63 -6.01
CA PHE A 121 3.89 -0.03 -7.15
C PHE A 121 4.72 -1.24 -6.71
N GLU A 122 5.48 -1.11 -5.62
CA GLU A 122 6.26 -2.22 -5.08
C GLU A 122 5.39 -3.44 -4.72
N VAL A 123 4.24 -3.21 -4.10
CA VAL A 123 3.29 -4.27 -3.71
C VAL A 123 2.79 -5.02 -4.94
N VAL A 124 2.49 -4.32 -6.02
CA VAL A 124 1.96 -4.92 -7.25
C VAL A 124 3.05 -5.61 -8.07
N GLU A 125 4.23 -5.00 -8.18
CA GLU A 125 5.37 -5.60 -8.87
C GLU A 125 5.82 -6.89 -8.18
N ARG A 126 5.90 -6.90 -6.84
CA ARG A 126 6.22 -8.11 -6.07
C ARG A 126 5.19 -9.23 -6.32
N ARG A 127 3.91 -8.89 -6.47
CA ARG A 127 2.86 -9.88 -6.75
C ARG A 127 2.92 -10.42 -8.18
N GLN A 128 3.23 -9.58 -9.16
CA GLN A 128 3.45 -10.02 -10.54
C GLN A 128 4.65 -10.97 -10.63
N LYS A 129 5.76 -10.65 -9.95
CA LYS A 129 6.95 -11.53 -9.89
C LYS A 129 6.59 -12.91 -9.33
N LEU A 130 5.85 -12.96 -8.22
CA LEU A 130 5.40 -14.22 -7.62
C LEU A 130 4.48 -15.02 -8.56
N ARG A 131 3.55 -14.35 -9.27
CA ARG A 131 2.67 -15.02 -10.23
C ARG A 131 3.42 -15.59 -11.42
N ASN A 132 4.41 -14.86 -11.94
CA ASN A 132 5.22 -15.32 -13.07
C ASN A 132 6.09 -16.53 -12.70
N GLN A 133 6.52 -16.64 -11.43
CA GLN A 133 7.23 -17.82 -10.92
C GLN A 133 6.31 -19.04 -10.74
N GLN A 134 5.03 -18.85 -10.42
CA GLN A 134 4.06 -19.94 -10.29
C GLN A 134 3.50 -20.44 -11.62
N GLY A 135 3.59 -19.66 -12.71
CA GLY A 135 3.16 -20.05 -14.05
C GLY A 135 4.24 -20.75 -14.88
N SER A 136 5.45 -20.93 -14.32
CA SER A 136 6.61 -21.58 -14.95
C SER A 136 6.90 -22.97 -14.41
N GLU A 137 6.07 -23.50 -13.51
CA GLU A 137 6.08 -24.89 -13.04
C GLU A 137 4.92 -25.67 -13.67
#